data_AF-A0A672YH63-F1
#
_entry.id   AF-A0A672YH63-F1
#
_cell.length_a   1.000
_cell.length_b   1.000
_cell.length_c   1.000
_cell.angle_alpha   90.00
_cell.angle_beta   90.00
_cell.angle_gamma   90.00
#
_symmetry.space_group_name_H-M   'P 1'
#
loop_
_entity.id
_entity.type
_entity.pdbx_description
1 polymer ?
#
loop_
_entity_poly.entity_id
_entity_poly.type
_entity_poly.pdbx_seq_one_letter_code
_entity_poly.pdbx_strand_id
1 'polypeptide(L)'
;MDRRIVKISKTQPMMSSRAMKELKLPRRTVTIRRQICEAKLYARSPHKIPLLKKPHMLKRKQFTREHINWPKEKWRNILGTDESKTVLFGVVFIT
;
A
#
# COMPACT_ATOMS: atom_id res chain seq x y z
N MET A 1 22.70 4.77 -15.43
CA MET A 1 21.81 5.08 -14.29
C MET A 1 22.58 5.15 -13.00
N ASP A 2 22.27 6.12 -12.13
CA ASP A 2 22.86 6.20 -10.80
C ASP A 2 22.16 5.19 -9.86
N ARG A 3 22.90 4.15 -9.46
CA ARG A 3 22.39 3.09 -8.59
C ARG A 3 22.04 3.60 -7.18
N ARG A 4 22.62 4.73 -6.74
CA ARG A 4 22.34 5.32 -5.42
C ARG A 4 20.93 5.89 -5.36
N ILE A 5 20.48 6.57 -6.41
CA ILE A 5 19.13 7.11 -6.53
C ILE A 5 18.09 5.98 -6.46
N VAL A 6 18.28 4.93 -7.25
CA VAL A 6 17.39 3.76 -7.28
C VAL A 6 17.34 3.07 -5.91
N LYS A 7 18.49 2.90 -5.25
CA LYS A 7 18.56 2.29 -3.91
C LYS A 7 17.77 3.10 -2.88
N ILE A 8 17.99 4.41 -2.83
CA ILE A 8 17.29 5.29 -1.88
C ILE A 8 15.77 5.26 -2.11
N SER A 9 15.34 5.37 -3.37
CA SER A 9 13.90 5.33 -3.71
C SER A 9 13.24 4.00 -3.33
N LYS A 10 13.98 2.88 -3.37
CA LYS A 10 13.47 1.57 -2.93
C LYS A 10 13.43 1.44 -1.40
N THR A 11 14.43 1.96 -0.69
CA THR A 11 14.49 1.90 0.77
C THR A 11 13.45 2.82 1.42
N GLN A 12 13.18 3.98 0.82
CA GLN A 12 12.22 4.97 1.34
C GLN A 12 11.28 5.43 0.21
N PRO A 13 10.24 4.64 -0.10
CA PRO A 13 9.36 4.90 -1.25
C PRO A 13 8.53 6.18 -1.13
N MET A 14 8.35 6.71 0.08
CA MET A 14 7.61 7.96 0.33
C MET A 14 8.50 9.21 0.28
N MET A 15 9.81 9.06 0.07
CA MET A 15 10.74 10.20 0.07
C MET A 15 10.59 11.05 -1.20
N SER A 16 10.48 12.37 -1.02
CA SER A 16 10.38 13.30 -2.16
C SER A 16 11.75 13.57 -2.81
N SER A 17 11.74 13.94 -4.09
CA SER A 17 12.95 14.41 -4.79
C SER A 17 13.67 15.59 -4.11
N ARG A 18 12.94 16.42 -3.33
CA ARG A 18 13.52 17.53 -2.56
C ARG A 18 14.26 17.00 -1.32
N ALA A 19 13.62 16.11 -0.56
CA ALA A 19 14.23 15.45 0.58
C ALA A 19 15.47 14.61 0.18
N MET A 20 15.43 13.95 -1.00
CA MET A 20 16.59 13.25 -1.55
C MET A 20 17.76 14.21 -1.86
N LYS A 21 17.46 15.42 -2.36
CA LYS A 21 18.45 16.45 -2.64
C LYS A 21 19.10 16.98 -1.35
N GLU A 22 18.29 17.24 -0.34
CA GLU A 22 18.75 17.86 0.92
C GLU A 22 19.55 16.90 1.80
N LEU A 23 19.17 15.61 1.82
CA LEU A 23 19.69 14.68 2.82
C LEU A 23 20.77 13.73 2.28
N LYS A 24 20.73 13.38 0.99
CA LYS A 24 21.48 12.21 0.47
C LYS A 24 22.23 12.43 -0.83
N LEU A 25 21.90 13.46 -1.63
CA LEU A 25 22.50 13.66 -2.96
C LEU A 25 22.55 15.15 -3.33
N PRO A 26 23.74 15.75 -3.56
CA PRO A 26 23.86 17.15 -3.98
C PRO A 26 23.54 17.31 -5.49
N ARG A 27 22.31 16.97 -5.90
CA ARG A 27 21.87 16.99 -7.30
C ARG A 27 20.59 17.81 -7.48
N ARG A 28 20.41 18.37 -8.67
CA ARG A 28 19.16 19.07 -9.00
C ARG A 28 17.98 18.09 -8.95
N THR A 29 16.86 18.54 -8.40
CA THR A 29 15.63 17.74 -8.23
C THR A 29 15.08 17.21 -9.55
N VAL A 30 15.21 17.99 -10.63
CA VAL A 30 14.81 17.59 -11.99
C VAL A 30 15.57 16.35 -12.47
N THR A 31 16.86 16.26 -12.17
CA THR A 31 17.69 15.12 -12.59
C THR A 31 17.36 13.87 -11.78
N ILE A 32 17.05 14.03 -10.49
CA ILE A 32 16.58 12.93 -9.63
C ILE A 32 15.27 12.36 -10.18
N ARG A 33 14.30 13.23 -10.51
CA ARG A 33 13.01 12.79 -11.09
C ARG A 33 13.18 12.06 -12.41
N ARG A 34 13.98 12.60 -13.34
CA ARG A 34 14.25 11.96 -14.64
C ARG A 34 14.82 10.55 -14.45
N GLN A 35 15.82 10.38 -13.59
CA GLN A 35 16.42 9.07 -13.36
C GLN A 35 15.50 8.07 -12.66
N ILE A 36 14.63 8.54 -11.76
CA ILE A 36 13.59 7.71 -11.15
C ILE A 36 12.59 7.22 -12.21
N CYS A 37 12.17 8.09 -13.14
CA CYS A 37 11.30 7.74 -14.25
C CYS A 37 11.98 6.78 -15.25
N GLU A 38 13.23 7.04 -15.64
CA GLU A 38 14.02 6.11 -16.47
C GLU A 38 14.08 4.73 -15.81
N ALA A 39 14.20 4.67 -14.47
CA ALA A 39 14.23 3.43 -13.68
C ALA A 39 12.85 2.78 -13.49
N LYS A 40 11.80 3.31 -14.14
CA LYS A 40 10.40 2.84 -14.07
C LYS A 40 9.83 2.86 -12.65
N LEU A 41 10.34 3.74 -11.78
CA LEU A 41 9.83 3.93 -10.42
C LEU A 41 8.86 5.12 -10.43
N TYR A 42 7.57 4.85 -10.55
CA TYR A 42 6.55 5.89 -10.58
C TYR A 42 5.99 6.17 -9.17
N ALA A 43 5.71 7.44 -8.89
CA ALA A 43 5.03 7.81 -7.65
C ALA A 43 3.59 7.25 -7.64
N ARG A 44 3.19 6.70 -6.50
CA ARG A 44 1.83 6.17 -6.24
C ARG A 44 1.37 6.63 -4.87
N SER A 45 0.07 6.76 -4.69
CA SER A 45 -0.52 6.98 -3.36
C SER A 45 -0.60 5.64 -2.62
N PRO A 46 -0.17 5.57 -1.35
CA PRO A 46 -0.36 4.36 -0.56
C PRO A 46 -1.85 4.08 -0.35
N HIS A 47 -2.24 2.82 -0.40
CA HIS A 47 -3.63 2.40 -0.14
C HIS A 47 -3.94 2.50 1.35
N LYS A 48 -5.11 3.05 1.70
CA LYS A 48 -5.57 3.11 3.09
C LYS A 48 -6.03 1.73 3.54
N ILE A 49 -5.39 1.19 4.58
CA ILE A 49 -5.66 -0.15 5.10
C ILE A 49 -5.81 -0.04 6.62
N PRO A 50 -6.76 -0.77 7.24
CA PRO A 50 -6.84 -0.83 8.69
C PRO A 50 -5.55 -1.40 9.27
N LEU A 51 -5.01 -0.73 10.30
CA LEU A 51 -3.78 -1.17 10.97
C LEU A 51 -4.04 -2.47 11.74
N LEU A 52 -3.38 -3.55 11.34
CA LEU A 52 -3.50 -4.85 11.97
C LEU A 52 -2.40 -5.05 13.02
N LYS A 53 -2.80 -5.44 14.23
CA LYS A 53 -1.87 -5.92 15.25
C LYS A 53 -1.41 -7.33 14.89
N LYS A 54 -0.21 -7.72 15.34
CA LYS A 54 0.36 -9.07 15.18
C LYS A 54 -0.64 -10.22 15.46
N PRO A 55 -1.40 -10.25 16.56
CA PRO A 55 -2.36 -11.33 16.82
C PRO A 55 -3.47 -11.43 15.76
N HIS A 56 -3.96 -10.29 15.23
CA HIS A 56 -4.99 -10.29 14.19
C HIS A 56 -4.46 -10.87 12.89
N MET A 57 -3.20 -10.60 12.54
CA MET A 57 -2.57 -11.16 11.35
C MET A 57 -2.47 -12.69 11.43
N LEU A 58 -2.09 -13.21 12.61
CA LEU A 58 -2.01 -14.65 12.84
C LEU A 58 -3.38 -15.33 12.71
N LYS A 59 -4.40 -14.78 13.38
CA LYS A 59 -5.78 -15.29 13.28
C LYS A 59 -6.31 -15.27 11.85
N ARG A 60 -6.09 -14.18 11.11
CA ARG A 60 -6.47 -14.08 9.69
C ARG A 60 -5.75 -15.13 8.83
N LYS A 61 -4.45 -15.34 9.05
CA LYS A 61 -3.66 -16.34 8.32
C LYS A 61 -4.09 -17.78 8.65
N GLN A 62 -4.46 -18.03 9.90
CA GLN A 62 -4.98 -19.33 10.33
C GLN A 62 -6.34 -19.60 9.67
N PHE A 63 -7.26 -18.63 9.74
CA PHE A 63 -8.57 -18.72 9.10
C PHE A 63 -8.45 -19.02 7.60
N THR A 64 -7.58 -18.29 6.87
CA THR A 64 -7.42 -18.56 5.43
C THR A 64 -6.88 -19.96 5.15
N ARG A 65 -5.94 -20.48 5.95
CA ARG A 65 -5.41 -21.84 5.80
C ARG A 65 -6.46 -22.91 6.04
N GLU A 66 -7.31 -22.74 7.05
CA GLU A 66 -8.38 -23.69 7.39
C GLU A 66 -9.49 -23.70 6.33
N HIS A 67 -9.71 -22.57 5.65
CA HIS A 67 -10.88 -22.36 4.79
C HIS A 67 -10.54 -22.32 3.28
N ILE A 68 -9.26 -22.43 2.90
CA ILE A 68 -8.82 -22.35 1.49
C ILE A 68 -9.44 -23.43 0.60
N ASN A 69 -9.66 -24.63 1.14
CA ASN A 69 -10.18 -25.79 0.41
C ASN A 69 -11.69 -26.00 0.64
N TRP A 70 -12.41 -25.04 1.21
CA TRP A 70 -13.84 -25.21 1.43
C TRP A 70 -14.61 -25.25 0.11
N PRO A 71 -15.52 -26.23 -0.08
CA PRO A 71 -16.33 -26.30 -1.28
C PRO A 71 -17.32 -25.13 -1.32
N LYS A 72 -17.71 -24.73 -2.54
CA LYS A 72 -18.64 -23.59 -2.75
C LYS A 72 -19.98 -23.78 -2.04
N GLU A 73 -20.46 -25.02 -1.94
CA GLU A 73 -21.69 -25.36 -1.21
C GLU A 73 -21.62 -24.96 0.26
N LYS A 74 -20.46 -25.15 0.90
CA LYS A 74 -20.25 -24.75 2.28
C LYS A 74 -20.32 -23.23 2.44
N TRP A 75 -19.77 -22.46 1.50
CA TRP A 75 -19.87 -21.00 1.49
C TRP A 75 -21.30 -20.50 1.29
N ARG A 76 -22.12 -21.20 0.50
CA ARG A 76 -23.53 -20.83 0.26
C ARG A 76 -24.40 -20.94 1.51
N ASN A 77 -24.03 -21.83 2.44
CA ASN A 77 -24.78 -22.05 3.67
C ASN A 77 -24.42 -21.06 4.79
N ILE A 78 -23.47 -20.14 4.56
CA ILE A 78 -23.01 -19.18 5.56
C ILE A 78 -23.75 -17.87 5.37
N LEU A 79 -24.54 -17.48 6.38
CA LEU A 79 -25.15 -16.15 6.46
C LEU A 79 -24.20 -15.19 7.16
N GLY A 80 -23.67 -14.22 6.42
CA GLY A 80 -22.88 -13.12 6.99
C GLY A 80 -23.79 -11.99 7.47
N THR A 81 -23.58 -11.51 8.69
CA THR A 81 -24.27 -10.36 9.28
C THR A 81 -23.25 -9.27 9.59
N ASP A 82 -23.56 -8.03 9.24
CA ASP A 82 -22.74 -6.86 9.58
C ASP A 82 -23.63 -5.62 9.64
N GLU A 83 -23.17 -4.61 10.37
CA GLU A 83 -23.85 -3.32 10.47
C GLU A 83 -23.12 -2.29 9.61
N SER A 84 -23.86 -1.55 8.78
CA SER A 84 -23.29 -0.48 7.97
C SER A 84 -24.06 0.82 8.17
N LYS A 85 -23.35 1.94 8.18
CA LYS A 85 -23.96 3.26 8.32
C LYS A 85 -24.40 3.76 6.94
N THR A 86 -25.70 4.00 6.77
CA THR A 86 -26.24 4.69 5.59
C THR A 86 -26.32 6.19 5.85
N VAL A 87 -25.75 7.00 4.96
CA VAL A 87 -25.76 8.48 5.07
C VAL A 87 -26.41 9.07 3.81
N LEU A 88 -27.44 9.91 3.99
CA LEU A 88 -28.24 10.49 2.90
C LEU A 88 -27.43 11.44 1.99
N PHE A 89 -26.53 12.22 2.59
CA PHE A 89 -25.55 13.06 1.89
C PHE A 89 -24.17 12.79 2.46
N GLY A 90 -23.44 11.84 1.87
CA GLY A 90 -22.05 11.57 2.21
C GLY A 90 -21.11 12.44 1.39
N VAL A 91 -20.13 13.07 2.01
CA VAL A 91 -18.90 13.44 1.29
C VAL A 91 -18.26 12.11 0.92
N VAL A 92 -18.28 11.75 -0.36
CA VAL A 92 -17.49 10.61 -0.83
C VAL A 92 -16.04 11.00 -0.65
N PHE A 93 -15.47 10.67 0.50
CA PHE A 93 -14.03 10.62 0.65
C PHE A 93 -13.57 9.42 -0.17
N ILE A 94 -13.44 9.61 -1.49
CA ILE A 94 -12.54 8.80 -2.30
C ILE A 94 -11.15 9.15 -1.77
N THR A 95 -10.72 8.45 -0.73
CA THR A 95 -9.43 8.66 -0.10
C THR A 95 -8.78 7.36 0.27
#